data_AF-A0A291RC64-F1
#
_entry.id   AF-A0A291RC64-F1
#
_cell.length_a   1.000
_cell.length_b   1.000
_cell.length_c   1.000
_cell.angle_alpha   90.00
_cell.angle_beta   90.00
_cell.angle_gamma   90.00
#
_symmetry.space_group_name_H-M   'P 1'
#
loop_
_entity.id
_entity.type
_entity.pdbx_description
1 polymer ?
#
loop_
_entity_poly.entity_id
_entity_poly.type
_entity_poly.pdbx_seq_one_letter_code
_entity_poly.pdbx_strand_id
1 'polypeptide(L)'
;MTTITLTPLDSDELYVAVLTELDARGRRREVDHEDFDADLDAATAWAETQIRDYTAEHGPAGNYRIDLARIDWEDWDGDTWTVDEDTTCARAELDPTTDTITWQTTGHFDFTEYRR
;
A
#
# COMPACT_ATOMS: atom_id res chain seq x y z
N MET A 1 -16.80 4.76 -1.79
CA MET A 1 -15.74 5.14 -0.85
C MET A 1 -15.91 4.32 0.41
N THR A 2 -14.99 3.40 0.64
CA THR A 2 -14.89 2.67 1.90
C THR A 2 -14.08 3.56 2.84
N THR A 3 -14.69 4.08 3.89
CA THR A 3 -13.96 4.88 4.88
C THR A 3 -13.10 3.94 5.71
N ILE A 4 -11.77 4.02 5.54
CA ILE A 4 -10.85 3.37 6.46
C ILE A 4 -10.65 4.28 7.68
N THR A 5 -10.54 3.68 8.86
CA THR A 5 -10.25 4.42 10.09
C THR A 5 -9.00 3.81 10.69
N LEU A 6 -7.91 4.54 10.59
CA LEU A 6 -6.67 4.23 11.29
C LEU A 6 -6.46 5.25 12.41
N THR A 7 -5.60 4.92 13.38
CA THR A 7 -5.21 5.87 14.43
C THR A 7 -4.67 7.15 13.80
N PRO A 8 -5.01 8.35 14.30
CA PRO A 8 -4.35 9.56 13.80
C PRO A 8 -2.84 9.42 13.94
N LEU A 9 -2.11 9.96 12.97
CA LEU A 9 -0.66 10.05 13.02
C LEU A 9 -0.24 11.15 13.99
N ASP A 10 0.93 10.96 14.60
CA ASP A 10 1.66 12.05 15.24
C ASP A 10 2.13 13.07 14.18
N SER A 11 2.40 14.31 14.61
CA SER A 11 2.69 15.44 13.70
C SER A 11 3.93 15.26 12.82
N ASP A 12 4.78 14.30 13.16
CA ASP A 12 6.07 14.03 12.54
C ASP A 12 6.06 12.68 11.77
N GLU A 13 4.92 12.00 11.70
CA GLU A 13 4.74 10.79 10.89
C GLU A 13 4.09 11.14 9.54
N LEU A 14 4.43 10.35 8.52
CA LEU A 14 3.84 10.41 7.19
C LEU A 14 3.18 9.07 6.82
N TYR A 15 2.30 9.12 5.83
CA TYR A 15 1.83 7.91 5.17
C TYR A 15 2.62 7.68 3.89
N VAL A 16 3.15 6.47 3.69
CA VAL A 16 3.68 6.04 2.39
C VAL A 16 2.75 5.01 1.79
N ALA A 17 2.32 5.22 0.56
CA ALA A 17 1.57 4.24 -0.23
C ALA A 17 2.49 3.61 -1.26
N VAL A 18 2.56 2.27 -1.31
CA VAL A 18 3.41 1.55 -2.27
C VAL A 18 2.60 0.57 -3.10
N LEU A 19 2.53 0.81 -4.41
CA LEU A 19 1.95 -0.11 -5.38
C LEU A 19 2.91 -1.24 -5.68
N THR A 20 2.36 -2.44 -5.65
CA THR A 20 3.12 -3.68 -5.64
C THR A 20 2.54 -4.69 -6.59
N GLU A 21 3.40 -5.30 -7.40
CA GLU A 21 3.12 -6.49 -8.20
C GLU A 21 3.79 -7.71 -7.56
N LEU A 22 3.05 -8.81 -7.40
CA LEU A 22 3.59 -10.09 -6.96
C LEU A 22 3.75 -11.04 -8.15
N ASP A 23 4.98 -11.51 -8.37
CA ASP A 23 5.23 -12.50 -9.43
C ASP A 23 4.65 -13.88 -9.06
N ALA A 24 4.61 -14.80 -10.03
CA ALA A 24 4.09 -16.16 -9.82
C ALA A 24 4.88 -16.99 -8.78
N ARG A 25 6.04 -16.51 -8.32
CA ARG A 25 6.86 -17.12 -7.26
C ARG A 25 6.66 -16.41 -5.92
N GLY A 26 5.75 -15.44 -5.84
CA GLY A 26 5.48 -14.64 -4.65
C GLY A 26 6.61 -13.66 -4.35
N ARG A 27 7.34 -13.18 -5.36
CA ARG A 27 8.31 -12.10 -5.17
C ARG A 27 7.65 -10.77 -5.44
N ARG A 28 7.83 -9.86 -4.49
CA ARG A 28 7.42 -8.47 -4.62
C ARG A 28 8.26 -7.74 -5.64
N ARG A 29 7.58 -6.93 -6.45
CA ARG A 29 8.16 -5.86 -7.22
C ARG A 29 7.42 -4.58 -6.89
N GLU A 30 8.15 -3.58 -6.44
CA GLU A 30 7.62 -2.22 -6.39
C GLU A 30 7.36 -1.71 -7.80
N VAL A 31 6.18 -1.16 -7.99
CA VAL A 31 5.76 -0.54 -9.24
C VAL A 31 5.86 0.98 -9.12
N ASP A 32 5.31 1.54 -8.04
CA ASP A 32 5.26 2.98 -7.78
C ASP A 32 5.04 3.25 -6.27
N HIS A 33 5.37 4.45 -5.82
CA HIS A 33 5.09 4.90 -4.45
C HIS A 33 4.85 6.40 -4.36
N GLU A 34 4.21 6.84 -3.28
CA GLU A 34 4.02 8.24 -2.95
C GLU A 34 3.95 8.42 -1.42
N ASP A 35 4.51 9.53 -0.92
CA ASP A 35 4.41 9.94 0.48
C ASP A 35 3.42 11.08 0.69
N PHE A 36 2.78 11.09 1.87
CA PHE A 36 1.71 12.01 2.21
C PHE A 36 1.92 12.55 3.63
N ASP A 37 1.95 13.88 3.76
CA ASP A 37 2.08 14.64 5.01
C ASP A 37 0.89 14.40 5.97
N ALA A 38 0.90 13.25 6.64
CA ALA A 38 -0.15 12.77 7.54
C ALA A 38 -1.59 12.72 6.97
N ASP A 39 -1.77 12.85 5.66
CA ASP A 39 -3.07 12.88 4.99
C ASP A 39 -3.52 11.49 4.52
N LEU A 40 -4.29 10.81 5.38
CA LEU A 40 -4.82 9.47 5.09
C LEU A 40 -5.82 9.48 3.92
N ASP A 41 -6.61 10.54 3.78
CA ASP A 41 -7.61 10.63 2.71
C ASP A 41 -6.92 10.79 1.35
N ALA A 42 -5.84 11.57 1.28
CA ALA A 42 -5.01 11.67 0.09
C ALA A 42 -4.31 10.35 -0.25
N ALA A 43 -3.68 9.71 0.75
CA ALA A 43 -3.00 8.43 0.56
C ALA A 43 -3.95 7.33 0.05
N THR A 44 -5.16 7.25 0.61
CA THR A 44 -6.17 6.28 0.20
C THR A 44 -6.74 6.58 -1.18
N ALA A 45 -7.02 7.84 -1.50
CA ALA A 45 -7.49 8.24 -2.83
C ALA A 45 -6.46 7.93 -3.92
N TRP A 46 -5.18 8.17 -3.64
CA TRP A 46 -4.08 7.80 -4.53
C TRP A 46 -4.01 6.29 -4.70
N ALA A 47 -3.99 5.53 -3.60
CA ALA A 47 -3.92 4.06 -3.61
C ALA A 47 -5.04 3.45 -4.44
N GLU A 48 -6.26 3.92 -4.22
CA GLU A 48 -7.45 3.48 -4.93
C GLU A 48 -7.43 3.78 -6.43
N THR A 49 -6.80 4.89 -6.83
CA THR A 49 -6.64 5.27 -8.23
C THR A 49 -5.57 4.40 -8.89
N GLN A 50 -4.39 4.32 -8.27
CA GLN A 50 -3.25 3.59 -8.82
C GLN A 50 -3.52 2.11 -9.02
N ILE A 51 -4.12 1.44 -8.04
CA ILE A 51 -4.40 0.00 -8.18
C ILE A 51 -5.42 -0.28 -9.28
N ARG A 52 -6.40 0.62 -9.50
CA ARG A 52 -7.38 0.48 -10.59
C ARG A 52 -6.73 0.72 -11.95
N ASP A 53 -6.01 1.82 -12.10
CA ASP A 53 -5.35 2.17 -13.36
C ASP A 53 -4.33 1.11 -13.76
N TYR A 54 -3.51 0.65 -12.82
CA TYR A 54 -2.53 -0.41 -13.06
C TYR A 54 -3.19 -1.73 -13.43
N THR A 55 -4.27 -2.11 -12.75
CA THR A 55 -5.02 -3.34 -13.08
C THR A 55 -5.67 -3.24 -14.46
N ALA A 56 -6.18 -2.06 -14.84
CA ALA A 56 -6.76 -1.84 -16.17
C ALA A 56 -5.71 -1.92 -17.29
N GLU A 57 -4.49 -1.46 -17.05
CA GLU A 57 -3.39 -1.50 -18.01
C GLU A 57 -2.78 -2.90 -18.16
N HIS A 58 -2.49 -3.58 -17.03
CA HIS A 58 -1.74 -4.84 -17.01
C HIS A 58 -2.64 -6.08 -17.00
N GLY A 59 -3.93 -5.89 -16.78
CA GLY A 59 -4.96 -6.92 -16.85
C GLY A 59 -5.29 -7.54 -15.49
N PRO A 60 -6.50 -8.09 -15.36
CA PRO A 60 -7.10 -8.50 -14.09
C PRO A 60 -6.54 -9.81 -13.51
N ALA A 61 -5.64 -10.49 -14.22
CA ALA A 61 -5.06 -11.76 -13.78
C ALA A 61 -3.81 -11.56 -12.91
N GLY A 62 -3.29 -10.33 -12.80
CA GLY A 62 -2.14 -10.05 -11.96
C GLY A 62 -2.50 -9.95 -10.48
N ASN A 63 -1.48 -10.11 -9.64
CA ASN A 63 -1.60 -9.98 -8.21
C ASN A 63 -1.02 -8.63 -7.81
N TYR A 64 -1.90 -7.64 -7.66
CA TYR A 64 -1.53 -6.26 -7.34
C TYR A 64 -2.11 -5.86 -6.00
N ARG A 65 -1.33 -5.12 -5.23
CA ARG A 65 -1.77 -4.57 -3.94
C ARG A 65 -1.12 -3.22 -3.67
N ILE A 66 -1.74 -2.45 -2.78
CA ILE A 66 -1.13 -1.27 -2.17
C ILE A 66 -0.85 -1.58 -0.71
N ASP A 67 0.36 -1.28 -0.25
CA ASP A 67 0.71 -1.26 1.16
C ASP A 67 0.79 0.19 1.64
N LEU A 68 0.04 0.55 2.69
CA LEU A 68 0.13 1.83 3.39
C LEU A 68 0.96 1.68 4.66
N ALA A 69 2.07 2.39 4.75
CA ALA A 69 2.94 2.43 5.92
C ALA A 69 2.82 3.74 6.68
N ARG A 70 3.10 3.68 7.98
CA ARG A 70 3.35 4.83 8.86
C ARG A 70 4.82 4.86 9.13
N ILE A 71 5.46 5.97 8.81
CA ILE A 71 6.91 6.10 8.94
C ILE A 71 7.16 7.48 9.55
N ASP A 72 8.08 7.53 10.51
CA ASP A 72 8.57 8.81 11.02
C ASP A 72 9.28 9.58 9.89
N TRP A 73 8.96 10.86 9.73
CA TRP A 73 9.54 11.69 8.66
C TRP A 73 11.07 11.71 8.69
N GLU A 74 11.69 11.59 9.86
CA GLU A 74 13.15 11.52 10.00
C GLU A 74 13.76 10.22 9.48
N ASP A 75 12.98 9.13 9.46
CA ASP A 75 13.39 7.81 9.00
C ASP A 75 13.04 7.57 7.52
N TRP A 76 12.15 8.39 6.95
CA TRP A 76 11.83 8.33 5.53
C TRP A 76 12.89 9.05 4.68
N ASP A 77 13.62 8.28 3.87
CA ASP A 77 14.60 8.77 2.91
C ASP A 77 14.13 8.65 1.44
N GLY A 78 12.85 8.35 1.24
CA GLY A 78 12.29 7.99 -0.07
C GLY A 78 12.47 6.52 -0.42
N ASP A 79 12.98 5.69 0.48
CA ASP A 79 13.18 4.27 0.26
C ASP A 79 11.99 3.41 0.74
N THR A 80 11.26 2.83 -0.22
CA THR A 80 10.16 1.91 0.03
C THR A 80 10.55 0.63 0.76
N TRP A 81 11.86 0.32 0.87
CA TRP A 81 12.35 -0.77 1.73
C TRP A 81 11.99 -0.54 3.21
N THR A 82 11.65 0.69 3.59
CA THR A 82 11.11 1.04 4.92
C THR A 82 9.66 0.56 5.13
N VAL A 83 8.97 0.14 4.06
CA VAL A 83 7.62 -0.45 4.12
C VAL A 83 7.70 -1.96 4.33
N ASP A 84 7.43 -2.38 5.56
CA ASP A 84 7.44 -3.77 5.98
C ASP A 84 6.29 -4.07 6.96
N GLU A 85 6.32 -5.24 7.61
CA GLU A 85 5.29 -5.67 8.56
C GLU A 85 5.17 -4.73 9.77
N ASP A 86 6.28 -4.15 10.22
CA ASP A 86 6.33 -3.31 11.42
C ASP A 86 5.81 -1.90 11.12
N THR A 87 5.99 -1.40 9.89
CA THR A 87 5.52 -0.06 9.48
C THR A 87 4.16 -0.06 8.78
N THR A 88 3.73 -1.19 8.20
CA THR A 88 2.46 -1.27 7.48
C THR A 88 1.27 -1.18 8.42
N CYS A 89 0.37 -0.26 8.11
CA CYS A 89 -0.86 -0.03 8.87
C CYS A 89 -2.14 -0.42 8.11
N ALA A 90 -2.08 -0.47 6.78
CA ALA A 90 -3.18 -0.96 5.96
C ALA A 90 -2.68 -1.55 4.63
N ARG A 91 -3.47 -2.46 4.06
CA ARG A 91 -3.24 -3.05 2.73
C ARG A 91 -4.51 -2.99 1.91
N ALA A 92 -4.40 -2.56 0.67
CA ALA A 92 -5.49 -2.51 -0.30
C ALA A 92 -5.28 -3.58 -1.38
N GLU A 93 -6.34 -4.33 -1.68
CA GLU A 93 -6.39 -5.25 -2.81
C GLU A 93 -7.64 -4.96 -3.65
N LEU A 94 -7.53 -5.08 -4.97
CA LEU A 94 -8.65 -4.90 -5.90
C LEU A 94 -9.16 -6.26 -6.35
N ASP A 95 -10.46 -6.52 -6.19
CA ASP A 95 -11.16 -7.58 -6.92
C ASP A 95 -11.56 -7.03 -8.30
N PRO A 96 -10.89 -7.47 -9.38
CA PRO A 96 -11.18 -6.96 -10.72
C PRO A 96 -12.50 -7.47 -11.30
N THR A 97 -13.12 -8.50 -10.69
CA THR A 97 -14.41 -9.04 -11.12
C THR A 97 -15.55 -8.14 -10.67
N THR A 98 -15.43 -7.56 -9.47
CA THR A 98 -16.46 -6.72 -8.86
C THR A 98 -16.07 -5.24 -8.79
N ASP A 99 -14.89 -4.88 -9.31
CA ASP A 99 -14.29 -3.54 -9.21
C ASP A 99 -14.32 -3.01 -7.76
N THR A 100 -14.04 -3.91 -6.81
CA THR A 100 -14.17 -3.62 -5.37
C THR A 100 -12.81 -3.63 -4.72
N ILE A 101 -12.46 -2.54 -4.04
CA ILE A 101 -11.25 -2.45 -3.24
C ILE A 101 -11.55 -2.89 -1.82
N THR A 102 -10.80 -3.86 -1.32
CA THR A 102 -10.86 -4.34 0.05
C THR A 102 -9.64 -3.86 0.80
N TRP A 103 -9.85 -3.36 2.01
CA TRP A 103 -8.81 -2.89 2.90
C TRP A 103 -8.64 -3.83 4.09
N GLN A 104 -7.42 -4.32 4.30
CA GLN A 104 -7.00 -4.96 5.54
C GLN A 104 -6.32 -3.90 6.41
N THR A 105 -6.88 -3.62 7.60
CA THR A 105 -6.33 -2.63 8.56
C THR A 105 -5.94 -3.25 9.90
N THR A 106 -6.10 -4.57 10.03
CA THR A 106 -5.78 -5.33 11.24
C THR A 106 -5.20 -6.69 10.87
N GLY A 107 -4.52 -7.32 11.82
CA GLY A 107 -3.86 -8.60 11.62
C GLY A 107 -2.45 -8.45 11.05
N HIS A 108 -1.84 -9.59 10.76
CA HIS A 108 -0.47 -9.68 10.28
C HIS A 108 -0.39 -9.37 8.78
N PHE A 109 0.63 -8.62 8.37
CA PHE A 109 0.96 -8.41 6.96
C PHE A 109 2.16 -9.27 6.61
N ASP A 110 2.01 -10.21 5.69
CA ASP A 110 3.14 -11.06 5.30
C ASP A 110 4.05 -10.31 4.31
N PHE A 111 5.30 -10.10 4.75
CA PHE A 111 6.40 -9.52 3.97
C PHE A 111 7.58 -10.50 3.83
N THR A 112 7.38 -11.80 4.08
CA THR A 112 8.47 -12.80 3.98
C THR A 112 9.14 -12.85 2.59
N GLU A 113 8.46 -12.32 1.58
CA GLU A 113 8.94 -12.06 0.23
C GLU A 113 10.09 -11.02 0.11
N TYR A 114 10.32 -10.17 1.11
CA TYR A 114 11.40 -9.17 1.14
C TYR A 114 12.77 -9.72 1.55
N ARG A 115 12.81 -10.82 2.30
CA ARG A 115 14.01 -11.24 3.06
C ARG A 115 14.97 -12.15 2.27
N ARG A 116 15.10 -12.01 0.95
CA ARG A 116 16.01 -12.84 0.13
C ARG A 116 16.85 -12.10 -0.88
#